data_AF-A0A920PPS9-F1
#
_entry.id   AF-A0A920PPS9-F1
#
_cell.length_a   1.000
_cell.length_b   1.000
_cell.length_c   1.000
_cell.angle_alpha   90.00
_cell.angle_beta   90.00
_cell.angle_gamma   90.00
#
_symmetry.space_group_name_H-M   'P 1'
#
loop_
_entity.id
_entity.type
_entity.pdbx_description
1 polymer ?
#
loop_
_entity_poly.entity_id
_entity_poly.type
_entity_poly.pdbx_seq_one_letter_code
_entity_poly.pdbx_strand_id
1 'polypeptide(L)'
;MTRQLAQDGEGASKLIVAEVHGAKDIPDARLVAKTITSSLLVKSAVYGSDPNWGRLIMALGRSGAEMAESKIDLYINGVCIMEAGKPVPFHRDAVVALMRGDEVTFWGQFEPCRW
;
A
#
# COMPACT_ATOMS: atom_id res chain seq x y z
N MET A 1 6.76 12.60 -13.61
CA MET A 1 5.98 12.36 -14.84
C MET A 1 5.52 10.89 -14.92
N THR A 2 4.72 10.42 -13.96
CA THR A 2 4.36 8.97 -13.84
C THR A 2 2.86 8.74 -13.57
N ARG A 3 2.11 9.77 -13.16
CA ARG A 3 0.68 9.65 -12.78
C ARG A 3 -0.25 9.43 -13.99
N GLN A 4 0.06 10.02 -15.14
CA GLN A 4 -0.77 9.94 -16.34
C GLN A 4 -0.65 8.58 -17.08
N LEU A 5 0.53 7.94 -17.07
CA LEU A 5 0.72 6.65 -17.74
C LEU A 5 0.05 5.48 -16.98
N ALA A 6 -0.08 5.61 -15.66
CA ALA A 6 -0.71 4.59 -14.82
C ALA A 6 -2.25 4.57 -14.90
N GLN A 7 -2.86 5.66 -15.38
CA GLN A 7 -4.30 5.76 -15.63
C GLN A 7 -4.73 5.11 -16.97
N ASP A 8 -3.78 4.87 -17.88
CA ASP A 8 -4.04 4.37 -19.24
C ASP A 8 -3.78 2.86 -19.40
N GLY A 9 -3.68 2.12 -18.29
CA GLY A 9 -3.65 0.66 -18.34
C GLY A 9 -5.02 0.14 -18.80
N GLU A 10 -5.08 -0.67 -19.86
CA GLU A 10 -6.35 -1.21 -20.38
C GLU A 10 -7.22 -1.80 -19.25
N GLY A 11 -8.39 -1.19 -19.02
CA GLY A 11 -9.33 -1.56 -17.95
C GLY A 11 -9.06 -0.95 -16.57
N ALA A 12 -8.10 -0.03 -16.42
CA ALA A 12 -7.75 0.63 -15.16
C ALA A 12 -8.79 1.69 -14.76
N SER A 13 -9.89 1.27 -14.14
CA SER A 13 -10.89 2.20 -13.59
C SER A 13 -10.40 2.97 -12.34
N LYS A 14 -9.25 2.58 -11.76
CA LYS A 14 -8.67 3.17 -10.54
C LYS A 14 -7.14 3.23 -10.60
N LEU A 15 -6.58 4.37 -10.22
CA LEU A 15 -5.15 4.60 -10.04
C LEU A 15 -4.69 4.04 -8.69
N ILE A 16 -3.66 3.19 -8.70
CA ILE A 16 -3.02 2.69 -7.47
C ILE A 16 -1.70 3.44 -7.28
N VAL A 17 -1.58 4.13 -6.16
CA VAL A 17 -0.35 4.82 -5.74
C VAL A 17 0.24 4.08 -4.56
N ALA A 18 1.51 3.70 -4.64
CA ALA A 18 2.24 3.07 -3.55
C ALA A 18 3.41 3.97 -3.17
N GLU A 19 3.36 4.52 -1.96
CA GLU A 19 4.39 5.37 -1.38
C GLU A 19 5.09 4.60 -0.25
N VAL A 20 6.41 4.58 -0.32
CA VAL A 20 7.27 3.81 0.59
C VAL A 20 8.27 4.76 1.21
N HIS A 21 8.20 4.90 2.54
CA HIS A 21 9.00 5.83 3.32
C HIS A 21 9.79 5.09 4.39
N GLY A 22 11.08 5.39 4.54
CA GLY A 22 11.91 4.79 5.59
C GLY A 22 12.43 3.37 5.28
N ALA A 23 12.27 2.90 4.03
CA ALA A 23 12.98 1.70 3.60
C ALA A 23 14.49 1.86 3.81
N LYS A 24 15.18 0.75 4.04
CA LYS A 24 16.64 0.71 4.27
C LYS A 24 17.40 1.47 3.17
N ASP A 25 17.00 1.27 1.93
CA ASP A 25 17.53 1.98 0.78
C ASP A 25 16.48 2.20 -0.33
N ILE A 26 16.84 3.01 -1.33
CA ILE A 26 15.96 3.30 -2.48
C ILE A 26 15.62 2.03 -3.29
N PRO A 27 16.57 1.10 -3.56
CA PRO A 27 16.25 -0.18 -4.17
C PRO A 27 15.13 -0.96 -3.48
N ASP A 28 15.18 -1.10 -2.15
CA ASP A 28 14.15 -1.78 -1.36
C ASP A 28 12.80 -1.07 -1.47
N ALA A 29 12.78 0.27 -1.38
CA ALA A 29 11.56 1.05 -1.58
C ALA A 29 10.92 0.79 -2.96
N ARG A 30 11.74 0.70 -4.01
CA ARG A 30 11.27 0.43 -5.38
C ARG A 30 10.78 -1.00 -5.54
N LEU A 31 11.43 -1.99 -4.93
CA LEU A 31 10.99 -3.38 -4.94
C LEU A 31 9.60 -3.50 -4.33
N VAL A 32 9.38 -2.85 -3.19
CA VAL A 32 8.10 -2.84 -2.48
C VAL A 32 7.01 -2.16 -3.31
N ALA A 33 7.25 -0.92 -3.76
CA ALA A 33 6.28 -0.18 -4.56
C ALA A 33 5.90 -0.93 -5.85
N LYS A 34 6.89 -1.53 -6.53
CA LYS A 34 6.66 -2.37 -7.71
C LYS A 34 5.86 -3.62 -7.37
N THR A 35 6.13 -4.25 -6.23
CA THR A 35 5.43 -5.47 -5.82
C THR A 35 3.98 -5.21 -5.47
N ILE A 36 3.69 -4.13 -4.74
CA ILE A 36 2.33 -3.69 -4.41
C ILE A 36 1.55 -3.40 -5.70
N THR A 37 2.10 -2.56 -6.58
CA THR A 37 1.43 -2.13 -7.81
C THR A 37 1.26 -3.24 -8.85
N SER A 38 2.13 -4.27 -8.84
CA SER A 38 2.03 -5.43 -9.74
C SER A 38 1.24 -6.61 -9.17
N SER A 39 0.85 -6.58 -7.89
CA SER A 39 0.14 -7.69 -7.25
C SER A 39 -1.34 -7.74 -7.66
N LEU A 40 -1.76 -8.86 -8.27
CA LEU A 40 -3.17 -9.12 -8.60
C LEU A 40 -4.08 -9.15 -7.35
N LEU A 41 -3.53 -9.56 -6.20
CA LEU A 41 -4.27 -9.55 -4.93
C LEU A 41 -4.55 -8.14 -4.42
N VAL A 42 -3.59 -7.23 -4.60
CA VAL A 42 -3.76 -5.81 -4.26
C VAL A 42 -4.73 -5.15 -5.24
N LYS A 43 -4.56 -5.40 -6.55
CA LYS A 43 -5.47 -4.88 -7.57
C LYS A 43 -6.90 -5.33 -7.31
N SER A 44 -7.14 -6.63 -7.07
CA SER A 44 -8.49 -7.12 -6.77
C SER A 44 -9.08 -6.54 -5.49
N ALA A 45 -8.26 -6.30 -4.45
CA ALA A 45 -8.71 -5.62 -3.22
C ALA A 45 -9.14 -4.17 -3.51
N VAL A 46 -8.37 -3.44 -4.33
CA VAL A 46 -8.71 -2.08 -4.77
C VAL A 46 -9.99 -2.05 -5.60
N TYR A 47 -10.12 -2.93 -6.61
CA TYR A 47 -11.33 -3.02 -7.42
C TYR A 47 -12.57 -3.41 -6.60
N GLY A 48 -12.42 -4.30 -5.62
CA GLY A 48 -13.48 -4.69 -4.71
C GLY A 48 -13.78 -3.69 -3.60
N SER A 49 -13.03 -2.58 -3.50
CA SER A 49 -13.06 -1.67 -2.35
C SER A 49 -12.94 -2.42 -1.01
N ASP A 50 -12.13 -3.47 -0.96
CA ASP A 50 -11.91 -4.31 0.22
C ASP A 50 -10.59 -3.92 0.90
N PRO A 51 -10.61 -3.32 2.11
CA PRO A 51 -9.41 -2.92 2.84
C PRO A 51 -8.71 -4.13 3.48
N ASN A 52 -8.26 -5.05 2.63
CA ASN A 52 -7.64 -6.30 3.02
C ASN A 52 -6.14 -6.12 3.23
N TRP A 53 -5.77 -5.64 4.41
CA TRP A 53 -4.37 -5.45 4.82
C TRP A 53 -3.56 -6.75 4.75
N GLY A 54 -4.19 -7.91 4.97
CA GLY A 54 -3.51 -9.22 4.88
C GLY A 54 -2.95 -9.50 3.49
N ARG A 55 -3.70 -9.15 2.43
CA ARG A 55 -3.22 -9.25 1.04
C ARG A 55 -2.06 -8.30 0.75
N LEU A 56 -2.05 -7.12 1.37
CA LEU A 56 -0.95 -6.17 1.25
C LEU A 56 0.31 -6.66 1.95
N ILE A 57 0.19 -7.20 3.16
CA ILE A 57 1.33 -7.77 3.90
C ILE A 57 1.93 -8.97 3.18
N MET A 58 1.09 -9.84 2.59
CA MET A 58 1.60 -10.93 1.75
C MET A 58 2.37 -10.39 0.52
N ALA A 59 1.90 -9.31 -0.10
CA ALA A 59 2.61 -8.68 -1.20
C ALA A 59 3.93 -8.02 -0.72
N LEU A 60 3.95 -7.42 0.47
CA LEU A 60 5.16 -6.88 1.08
C LEU A 60 6.18 -8.00 1.36
N GLY A 61 5.77 -9.09 1.99
CA GLY A 61 6.67 -10.22 2.28
C GLY A 61 7.23 -10.89 1.02
N ARG A 62 6.49 -10.88 -0.10
CA ARG A 62 7.01 -11.42 -1.38
C ARG A 62 7.97 -10.48 -2.11
N SER A 63 8.06 -9.21 -1.71
CA SER A 63 8.82 -8.18 -2.44
C SER A 63 10.33 -8.43 -2.49
N GLY A 64 10.84 -9.23 -1.54
CA GLY A 64 12.26 -9.51 -1.40
C GLY A 64 13.07 -8.34 -0.83
N ALA A 65 12.42 -7.24 -0.44
CA ALA A 65 13.07 -6.11 0.22
C ALA A 65 13.41 -6.46 1.68
N GLU A 66 14.52 -5.93 2.18
CA GLU A 66 14.91 -6.13 3.57
C GLU A 66 14.09 -5.20 4.48
N MET A 67 13.05 -5.75 5.11
CA MET A 67 12.12 -4.99 5.94
C MET A 67 11.85 -5.69 7.27
N ALA A 68 11.73 -4.91 8.34
CA ALA A 68 11.31 -5.44 9.64
C ALA A 68 9.77 -5.37 9.72
N GLU A 69 9.11 -6.53 9.74
CA GLU A 69 7.64 -6.63 9.83
C GLU A 69 7.07 -5.82 11.01
N SER A 70 7.74 -5.86 12.16
CA SER A 70 7.37 -5.12 13.37
C SER A 70 7.46 -3.60 13.26
N LYS A 71 7.95 -3.09 12.13
CA LYS A 71 8.12 -1.64 11.87
C LYS A 71 7.30 -1.17 10.69
N ILE A 72 6.43 -2.01 10.16
CA ILE A 72 5.59 -1.66 9.02
C ILE A 72 4.36 -0.96 9.55
N ASP A 73 4.17 0.28 9.15
CA ASP A 73 2.90 0.98 9.27
C ASP A 73 2.22 0.98 7.91
N LEU A 74 0.92 0.69 7.87
CA LEU A 74 0.15 0.64 6.64
C LEU A 74 -1.04 1.59 6.71
N TYR A 75 -1.14 2.44 5.70
CA TYR A 75 -2.27 3.34 5.52
C TYR A 75 -2.95 3.12 4.18
N ILE A 76 -4.27 3.25 4.16
CA ILE A 76 -5.10 3.30 2.94
C ILE A 76 -5.80 4.65 2.92
N ASN A 77 -5.53 5.46 1.89
CA ASN A 77 -6.14 6.80 1.73
C ASN A 77 -6.10 7.64 3.02
N GLY A 78 -4.97 7.58 3.74
CA GLY A 78 -4.74 8.33 4.99
C GLY A 78 -5.26 7.67 6.26
N VAL A 79 -5.97 6.53 6.17
CA VAL A 79 -6.43 5.78 7.37
C VAL A 79 -5.39 4.73 7.74
N CYS A 80 -4.88 4.79 8.98
CA CYS A 80 -4.01 3.77 9.54
C CYS A 80 -4.81 2.47 9.77
N ILE A 81 -4.37 1.38 9.16
CA ILE A 81 -4.98 0.05 9.34
C ILE A 81 -4.03 -0.93 10.01
N MET A 82 -2.73 -0.60 10.06
CA MET A 82 -1.71 -1.38 10.73
C MET A 82 -0.61 -0.45 11.25
N GLU A 83 -0.18 -0.66 12.48
CA GLU A 83 0.91 0.06 13.13
C GLU A 83 1.87 -0.94 13.76
N ALA A 84 3.18 -0.76 13.55
CA ALA A 84 4.23 -1.64 14.06
C ALA A 84 3.99 -3.12 13.74
N GLY A 85 3.52 -3.41 12.52
CA GLY A 85 3.21 -4.77 12.05
C GLY A 85 1.96 -5.39 12.67
N LYS A 86 1.15 -4.62 13.42
CA LYS A 86 -0.06 -5.10 14.08
C LYS A 86 -1.29 -4.37 13.55
N PRO A 87 -2.39 -5.08 13.24
CA PRO A 87 -3.61 -4.43 12.78
C PRO A 87 -4.18 -3.56 13.91
N VAL A 88 -4.55 -2.33 13.57
CA VAL A 88 -5.21 -1.41 14.51
C VAL A 88 -6.72 -1.39 14.25
N PRO A 89 -7.57 -1.09 15.26
CA PRO A 89 -8.98 -0.86 15.02
C PRO A 89 -9.19 0.34 14.08
N PHE A 90 -9.91 0.14 12.98
CA PHE A 90 -10.27 1.20 12.05
C PHE A 90 -11.74 1.10 11.63
N HIS A 91 -12.32 2.21 11.18
CA HIS A 91 -13.70 2.22 10.68
C HIS A 91 -13.75 1.67 9.26
N ARG A 92 -14.09 0.38 9.12
CA ARG A 92 -14.08 -0.32 7.82
C ARG A 92 -14.88 0.41 6.74
N ASP A 93 -16.11 0.82 7.04
CA ASP A 93 -16.96 1.47 6.04
C ASP A 93 -16.42 2.81 5.55
N ALA A 94 -15.70 3.55 6.39
CA ALA A 94 -15.04 4.78 6.00
C ALA A 94 -13.89 4.49 5.01
N VAL A 95 -13.08 3.45 5.26
CA VAL A 95 -12.01 3.05 4.34
C VAL A 95 -12.58 2.53 3.02
N VAL A 96 -13.64 1.73 3.07
CA VAL A 96 -14.35 1.26 1.87
C VAL A 96 -14.86 2.46 1.06
N ALA A 97 -15.44 3.46 1.71
CA ALA A 97 -15.90 4.68 1.04
C ALA A 97 -14.75 5.44 0.38
N LEU A 98 -13.59 5.55 1.05
CA LEU A 98 -12.39 6.17 0.48
C LEU A 98 -11.83 5.38 -0.71
N MET A 99 -11.88 4.04 -0.69
CA MET A 99 -11.41 3.18 -1.79
C MET A 99 -12.32 3.22 -3.03
N ARG A 100 -13.55 3.73 -2.90
CA ARG A 100 -14.45 3.93 -4.05
C ARG A 100 -14.03 5.08 -4.96
N GLY A 101 -13.14 5.97 -4.51
CA GLY A 101 -12.56 7.03 -5.35
C GLY A 101 -11.67 6.49 -6.47
N ASP A 102 -11.26 7.37 -7.38
CA ASP A 102 -10.48 7.00 -8.57
C ASP A 102 -9.00 6.77 -8.25
N GLU A 103 -8.55 7.09 -7.03
CA GLU A 103 -7.19 6.91 -6.55
C GLU A 103 -7.18 6.18 -5.19
N VAL A 104 -6.34 5.15 -5.07
CA VAL A 104 -6.04 4.48 -3.81
C VAL A 104 -4.56 4.58 -3.53
N THR A 105 -4.23 5.28 -2.46
CA THR A 105 -2.88 5.50 -1.97
C THR A 105 -2.58 4.58 -0.81
N PHE A 106 -1.50 3.82 -0.95
CA PHE A 106 -0.92 2.99 0.09
C PHE A 106 0.36 3.64 0.61
N TRP A 107 0.43 3.89 1.92
CA TRP A 107 1.67 4.32 2.57
C TRP A 107 2.26 3.19 3.39
N GLY A 108 3.55 2.94 3.19
CA GLY A 108 4.39 2.17 4.10
C GLY A 108 5.39 3.10 4.78
N GLN A 109 5.28 3.32 6.09
CA GLN A 109 6.34 3.95 6.88
C GLN A 109 7.12 2.86 7.60
N PHE A 110 8.45 2.89 7.43
CA PHE A 110 9.40 1.97 8.05
C PHE A 110 10.32 2.83 8.94
N GLU A 111 10.03 2.96 10.23
CA GLU A 111 10.84 3.81 11.12
C GLU A 111 12.23 3.18 11.43
N PRO A 112 13.27 3.96 11.79
CA PRO A 112 13.20 4.97 12.84
C PRO A 112 13.83 6.32 12.46
N CYS A 113 13.04 7.39 12.48
CA CYS A 113 13.57 8.75 12.47
C CYS A 113 13.02 9.51 13.66
N ARG A 114 13.70 9.30 14.81
CA ARG A 114 13.75 10.28 15.88
C ARG A 114 14.21 11.62 15.30
N TRP A 115 13.40 12.65 15.47
CA TRP A 115 13.87 14.04 15.50
C TRP A 115 14.42 14.33 16.89
#